data_AF-A0A835E1V1-F1
#
_entry.id   AF-A0A835E1V1-F1
#
_cell.length_a   1.000
_cell.length_b   1.000
_cell.length_c   1.000
_cell.angle_alpha   90.00
_cell.angle_beta   90.00
_cell.angle_gamma   90.00
#
_symmetry.space_group_name_H-M   'P 1'
#
loop_
_entity.id
_entity.type
_entity.pdbx_description
1 polymer ?
#
loop_
_entity_poly.entity_id
_entity_poly.type
_entity_poly.pdbx_seq_one_letter_code
_entity_poly.pdbx_strand_id
1 'polypeptide(L)'
;MTCAAAWSPPSSALGRRPGRGRRSSCSSVRPRAAAEEQSGGVGGVGEEAPRLVLLDSLDAAGVATAHARSAREGFAAQVGRLTGVNAETSIAISRGADLARAALCVAAEDDSLVSHSSVPLPVDAFIARLDDLSTGFCAGGNFPPHRAPPDVFFDYLDRYLYVHKGFRRTNGVSDVRALYLHSALTSRSGSALMLALIYSEIIKTVRIYGLLDFDAEIFFPTDLNGLPRGYDKQKSKSGDEPHIITSKSLLVEILKTLKTTFWPFQSNQSRSLFLNAAAANNYGPGTLGGNQTRSLSLSAAIEMAAAKAAQHRLMRGVWTNVRFGDMRRALAACERLILLQHDPHDLRDYAALLYHCGYYEECLHYLSSYQTAVAGDSTSNWLGILEEDAVNTLRARVTLILAEDGWSNRRPAASYWTKNSEPW
;
A
#
# COMPACT_ATOMS: atom_id res chain seq x y z
N MET A 1 -66.38 38.18 -0.64
CA MET A 1 -65.16 38.98 -0.80
C MET A 1 -64.01 37.98 -1.03
N THR A 2 -64.00 37.39 -2.23
CA THR A 2 -62.97 37.54 -3.30
C THR A 2 -61.66 36.84 -2.91
N CYS A 3 -61.53 35.52 -3.06
CA CYS A 3 -61.41 34.67 -4.26
C CYS A 3 -59.95 34.41 -4.68
N ALA A 4 -59.68 33.12 -4.91
CA ALA A 4 -58.43 32.48 -5.25
C ALA A 4 -57.89 32.84 -6.64
N ALA A 5 -56.59 32.59 -6.86
CA ALA A 5 -56.09 32.02 -8.11
C ALA A 5 -54.72 31.35 -7.88
N ALA A 6 -54.68 30.03 -8.10
CA ALA A 6 -53.50 29.34 -8.61
C ALA A 6 -53.14 29.91 -9.99
N TRP A 7 -51.97 29.56 -10.54
CA TRP A 7 -51.78 29.21 -11.97
C TRP A 7 -50.33 28.78 -12.18
N SER A 8 -50.17 27.62 -12.83
CA SER A 8 -48.95 27.17 -13.49
C SER A 8 -49.15 27.27 -15.02
N PRO A 9 -48.17 26.84 -15.84
CA PRO A 9 -47.39 27.63 -16.79
C PRO A 9 -47.97 27.64 -18.23
N PRO A 10 -47.28 28.23 -19.23
CA PRO A 10 -47.45 27.81 -20.60
C PRO A 10 -46.23 27.06 -21.13
N SER A 11 -46.48 25.87 -21.68
CA SER A 11 -45.64 25.25 -22.71
C SER A 11 -46.19 25.64 -24.08
N SER A 12 -45.32 26.09 -24.98
CA SER A 12 -45.51 25.89 -26.42
C SER A 12 -44.16 25.93 -27.12
N ALA A 13 -43.78 24.76 -27.64
CA ALA A 13 -42.66 24.54 -28.53
C ALA A 13 -42.93 25.17 -29.91
N LEU A 14 -41.87 25.58 -30.60
CA LEU A 14 -41.66 25.35 -32.04
C LEU A 14 -40.20 25.71 -32.38
N GLY A 15 -39.50 24.75 -32.96
CA GLY A 15 -38.04 24.76 -33.10
C GLY A 15 -37.49 25.56 -34.27
N ARG A 16 -36.16 25.73 -34.24
CA ARG A 16 -35.26 25.74 -35.39
C ARG A 16 -33.79 25.70 -34.91
N ARG A 17 -33.09 24.60 -35.20
CA ARG A 17 -31.63 24.60 -35.48
C ARG A 17 -31.40 25.37 -36.80
N PRO A 18 -30.20 25.90 -37.14
CA PRO A 18 -28.86 25.38 -36.78
C PRO A 18 -27.81 26.46 -36.43
N GLY A 19 -26.64 26.04 -35.95
CA GLY A 19 -25.47 26.90 -35.85
C GLY A 19 -24.31 26.27 -35.08
N ARG A 20 -23.38 25.66 -35.80
CA ARG A 20 -22.10 25.13 -35.30
C ARG A 20 -21.31 26.24 -34.59
N GLY A 21 -21.14 26.12 -33.28
CA GLY A 21 -20.25 26.95 -32.45
C GLY A 21 -19.02 26.13 -32.01
N ARG A 22 -17.85 26.62 -32.39
CA ARG A 22 -16.51 26.02 -32.31
C ARG A 22 -16.16 25.37 -30.97
N ARG A 23 -15.64 24.13 -31.06
CA ARG A 23 -14.79 23.50 -30.05
C ARG A 23 -13.49 24.32 -29.94
N SER A 24 -13.25 24.92 -28.78
CA SER A 24 -11.94 25.44 -28.39
C SER A 24 -11.05 24.25 -28.05
N SER A 25 -10.16 23.90 -28.97
CA SER A 25 -9.06 22.97 -28.76
C SER A 25 -7.93 23.70 -28.03
N CYS A 26 -7.81 23.52 -26.72
CA CYS A 26 -6.58 23.85 -26.02
C CYS A 26 -5.53 22.79 -26.39
N SER A 27 -4.62 23.19 -27.28
CA SER A 27 -3.46 22.42 -27.71
C SER A 27 -2.57 22.07 -26.52
N SER A 28 -2.33 20.78 -26.32
CA SER A 28 -1.29 20.27 -25.45
C SER A 28 0.08 20.69 -25.99
N VAL A 29 0.70 21.67 -25.35
CA VAL A 29 2.11 21.98 -25.58
C VAL A 29 2.93 20.88 -24.91
N ARG A 30 3.43 19.95 -25.71
CA ARG A 30 4.48 19.00 -25.32
C ARG A 30 5.79 19.78 -25.18
N PRO A 31 6.52 19.71 -24.05
CA PRO A 31 7.92 20.10 -24.04
C PRO A 31 8.72 19.05 -24.81
N ARG A 32 9.40 19.54 -25.83
CA ARG A 32 10.27 18.83 -26.74
C ARG A 32 11.50 18.33 -25.97
N ALA A 33 11.80 17.04 -26.11
CA ALA A 33 13.06 16.45 -25.68
C ALA A 33 14.23 17.20 -26.32
N ALA A 34 15.18 17.63 -25.50
CA ALA A 34 16.52 18.01 -25.93
C ALA A 34 17.46 16.90 -25.46
N ALA A 35 17.96 16.14 -26.42
CA ALA A 35 19.11 15.27 -26.25
C ALA A 35 20.37 16.01 -26.70
N GLU A 36 21.47 15.60 -26.10
CA GLU A 36 22.89 15.81 -26.46
C GLU A 36 23.57 17.07 -25.94
N GLU A 37 24.39 16.87 -24.89
CA GLU A 37 25.85 17.00 -25.01
C GLU A 37 26.55 15.85 -24.26
N GLN A 38 27.42 15.13 -24.98
CA GLN A 38 28.45 14.18 -24.51
C GLN A 38 29.55 14.98 -23.78
N SER A 39 30.44 14.51 -22.90
CA SER A 39 31.00 13.20 -22.55
C SER A 39 31.74 13.33 -21.21
N GLY A 40 31.76 12.29 -20.38
CA GLY A 40 32.66 12.19 -19.23
C GLY A 40 32.36 10.94 -18.41
N GLY A 41 32.92 9.81 -18.82
CA GLY A 41 32.59 8.50 -18.25
C GLY A 41 33.15 8.27 -16.84
N VAL A 42 32.34 7.64 -15.99
CA VAL A 42 32.73 6.58 -15.06
C VAL A 42 31.53 5.61 -15.00
N GLY A 43 31.79 4.33 -15.23
CA GLY A 43 30.76 3.28 -15.30
C GLY A 43 30.04 3.09 -13.97
N GLY A 44 28.72 3.15 -14.01
CA GLY A 44 27.82 2.61 -12.99
C GLY A 44 26.97 1.53 -13.65
N VAL A 45 27.04 0.33 -13.11
CA VAL A 45 26.19 -0.82 -13.43
C VAL A 45 24.74 -0.36 -13.54
N GLY A 46 24.10 -0.58 -14.69
CA GLY A 46 22.67 -0.31 -14.82
C GLY A 46 21.94 -1.13 -13.77
N GLU A 47 21.29 -0.47 -12.81
CA GLU A 47 20.36 -1.12 -11.89
C GLU A 47 19.26 -1.74 -12.73
N GLU A 48 19.39 -3.04 -12.99
CA GLU A 48 18.36 -3.84 -13.61
C GLU A 48 17.13 -3.79 -12.69
N ALA A 49 15.98 -3.39 -13.24
CA ALA A 49 14.77 -3.23 -12.45
C ALA A 49 14.45 -4.55 -11.70
N PRO A 50 13.98 -4.49 -10.44
CA PRO A 50 13.76 -5.69 -9.65
C PRO A 50 12.76 -6.61 -10.37
N ARG A 51 13.10 -7.89 -10.51
CA ARG A 51 12.27 -8.90 -11.17
C ARG A 51 11.18 -9.39 -10.21
N LEU A 52 10.01 -8.76 -10.28
CA LEU A 52 8.84 -9.04 -9.44
C LEU A 52 7.95 -10.12 -10.09
N VAL A 53 7.63 -11.19 -9.36
CA VAL A 53 7.06 -12.43 -9.94
C VAL A 53 5.53 -12.50 -9.87
N LEU A 54 4.87 -11.80 -8.94
CA LEU A 54 3.45 -12.01 -8.64
C LEU A 54 2.53 -11.90 -9.88
N LEU A 55 2.63 -10.79 -10.61
CA LEU A 55 1.72 -10.51 -11.71
C LEU A 55 1.99 -11.41 -12.92
N ASP A 56 3.25 -11.66 -13.25
CA ASP A 56 3.61 -12.55 -14.36
C ASP A 56 3.18 -14.00 -14.07
N SER A 57 3.32 -14.41 -12.80
CA SER A 57 2.87 -15.71 -12.32
C SER A 57 1.35 -15.89 -12.39
N LEU A 58 0.58 -14.86 -12.03
CA LEU A 58 -0.88 -14.85 -12.13
C LEU A 58 -1.34 -14.86 -13.60
N ASP A 59 -0.68 -14.10 -14.46
CA ASP A 59 -0.99 -14.06 -15.90
C ASP A 59 -0.71 -15.41 -16.57
N ALA A 60 0.43 -16.04 -16.27
CA ALA A 60 0.75 -17.40 -16.70
C ALA A 60 -0.24 -18.45 -16.18
N ALA A 61 -0.91 -18.16 -15.07
CA ALA A 61 -1.99 -18.98 -14.50
C ALA A 61 -3.38 -18.70 -15.12
N GLY A 62 -3.48 -17.81 -16.11
CA GLY A 62 -4.74 -17.43 -16.74
C GLY A 62 -5.60 -16.49 -15.90
N VAL A 63 -5.06 -15.88 -14.85
CA VAL A 63 -5.74 -14.84 -14.07
C VAL A 63 -5.53 -13.50 -14.76
N ALA A 64 -6.60 -12.75 -15.02
CA ALA A 64 -6.48 -11.44 -15.64
C ALA A 64 -5.74 -10.45 -14.70
N THR A 65 -4.60 -9.93 -15.15
CA THR A 65 -3.74 -9.03 -14.35
C THR A 65 -3.67 -7.60 -14.86
N ALA A 66 -4.39 -7.27 -15.94
CA ALA A 66 -4.30 -5.96 -16.60
C ALA A 66 -4.54 -4.78 -15.63
N HIS A 67 -5.58 -4.86 -14.80
CA HIS A 67 -5.91 -3.81 -13.81
C HIS A 67 -4.87 -3.74 -12.69
N ALA A 68 -4.44 -4.88 -12.16
CA ALA A 68 -3.38 -4.95 -11.16
C ALA A 68 -2.05 -4.37 -11.67
N ARG A 69 -1.67 -4.67 -12.93
CA ARG A 69 -0.46 -4.14 -13.56
C ARG A 69 -0.53 -2.63 -13.76
N SER A 70 -1.66 -2.12 -14.27
CA SER A 70 -1.87 -0.68 -14.42
C SER A 70 -1.80 0.05 -13.08
N ALA A 71 -2.39 -0.52 -12.02
CA ALA A 71 -2.30 0.04 -10.67
C ALA A 71 -0.85 0.01 -10.12
N ARG A 72 -0.11 -1.08 -10.35
CA ARG A 72 1.30 -1.20 -9.95
C ARG A 72 2.19 -0.18 -10.66
N GLU A 73 2.01 0.00 -11.96
CA GLU A 73 2.70 1.03 -12.75
C GLU A 73 2.36 2.44 -12.23
N GLY A 74 1.08 2.69 -11.93
CA GLY A 74 0.63 3.95 -11.35
C GLY A 74 1.28 4.24 -9.99
N PHE A 75 1.44 3.22 -9.14
CA PHE A 75 2.17 3.32 -7.87
C PHE A 75 3.66 3.58 -8.10
N ALA A 76 4.32 2.79 -8.96
CA ALA A 76 5.74 2.96 -9.29
C ALA A 76 6.04 4.35 -9.87
N ALA A 77 5.13 4.91 -10.67
CA ALA A 77 5.23 6.27 -11.19
C ALA A 77 5.14 7.35 -10.09
N GLN A 78 4.48 7.09 -8.96
CA GLN A 78 4.53 7.99 -7.79
C GLN A 78 5.84 7.83 -7.04
N VAL A 79 6.26 6.58 -6.80
CA VAL A 79 7.51 6.28 -6.09
C VAL A 79 8.72 6.88 -6.82
N GLY A 80 8.77 6.78 -8.15
CA GLY A 80 9.83 7.38 -8.96
C GLY A 80 9.90 8.92 -8.90
N ARG A 81 8.88 9.60 -8.34
CA ARG A 81 8.90 11.04 -8.08
C ARG A 81 9.37 11.42 -6.68
N LEU A 82 9.61 10.44 -5.80
CA LEU A 82 10.21 10.67 -4.49
C LEU A 82 11.72 10.82 -4.63
N THR A 83 12.20 12.05 -4.74
CA THR A 83 13.63 12.37 -4.55
C THR A 83 14.01 12.19 -3.08
N GLY A 84 15.30 12.05 -2.77
CA GLY A 84 15.78 11.92 -1.37
C GLY A 84 15.25 13.03 -0.45
N VAL A 85 15.24 14.28 -0.93
CA VAL A 85 14.69 15.42 -0.17
C VAL A 85 13.17 15.30 0.01
N ASN A 86 12.43 14.96 -1.05
CA ASN A 86 10.96 14.86 -0.96
C ASN A 86 10.53 13.67 -0.09
N ALA A 87 11.30 12.58 -0.10
CA ALA A 87 11.05 11.39 0.71
C ALA A 87 11.03 11.71 2.21
N GLU A 88 11.91 12.61 2.66
CA GLU A 88 12.05 13.01 4.06
C GLU A 88 11.20 14.22 4.44
N THR A 89 10.53 14.86 3.47
CA THR A 89 9.64 15.99 3.77
C THR A 89 8.32 15.53 4.41
N SER A 90 7.82 16.36 5.34
CA SER A 90 6.51 16.17 5.97
C SER A 90 5.40 15.97 4.94
N ILE A 91 4.47 15.05 5.23
CA ILE A 91 3.32 14.79 4.35
C ILE A 91 2.44 16.02 4.13
N ALA A 92 2.54 17.07 4.95
CA ALA A 92 1.80 18.32 4.78
C ALA A 92 2.32 19.17 3.61
N ILE A 93 3.47 18.82 3.02
CA ILE A 93 4.11 19.55 1.92
C ILE A 93 3.79 18.86 0.60
N SER A 94 3.22 19.62 -0.36
CA SER A 94 2.96 19.15 -1.71
C SER A 94 4.24 19.23 -2.57
N ARG A 95 5.11 18.23 -2.50
CA ARG A 95 6.31 18.12 -3.35
C ARG A 95 6.50 16.70 -3.90
N GLY A 96 6.71 16.60 -5.22
CA GLY A 96 7.09 15.35 -5.89
C GLY A 96 5.91 14.40 -6.14
N ALA A 97 5.75 13.42 -5.25
CA ALA A 97 4.78 12.33 -5.42
C ALA A 97 3.38 12.71 -4.91
N ASP A 98 2.36 12.20 -5.59
CA ASP A 98 0.97 12.27 -5.12
C ASP A 98 0.70 11.05 -4.23
N LEU A 99 0.75 11.28 -2.91
CA LEU A 99 0.61 10.23 -1.90
C LEU A 99 -0.82 9.64 -1.89
N ALA A 100 -1.85 10.45 -2.16
CA ALA A 100 -3.22 9.98 -2.26
C ALA A 100 -3.41 9.03 -3.44
N ARG A 101 -2.84 9.39 -4.60
CA ARG A 101 -2.83 8.53 -5.78
C ARG A 101 -2.01 7.27 -5.55
N ALA A 102 -0.85 7.36 -4.90
CA ALA A 102 -0.06 6.18 -4.53
C ALA A 102 -0.88 5.20 -3.67
N ALA A 103 -1.55 5.71 -2.62
CA ALA A 103 -2.40 4.89 -1.75
C ALA A 103 -3.63 4.30 -2.48
N LEU A 104 -4.21 5.03 -3.44
CA LEU A 104 -5.31 4.52 -4.26
C LEU A 104 -4.85 3.48 -5.28
N CYS A 105 -3.64 3.61 -5.84
CA CYS A 105 -3.04 2.59 -6.70
C CYS A 105 -2.78 1.29 -5.92
N VAL A 106 -2.28 1.38 -4.68
CA VAL A 106 -2.17 0.22 -3.77
C VAL A 106 -3.52 -0.46 -3.60
N ALA A 107 -4.57 0.32 -3.33
CA ALA A 107 -5.91 -0.22 -3.15
C ALA A 107 -6.50 -0.81 -4.44
N ALA A 108 -6.25 -0.20 -5.60
CA ALA A 108 -6.74 -0.67 -6.89
C ALA A 108 -6.10 -2.00 -7.28
N GLU A 109 -4.81 -2.17 -6.98
CA GLU A 109 -4.14 -3.44 -7.20
C GLU A 109 -4.67 -4.52 -6.25
N ASP A 110 -4.76 -4.24 -4.95
CA ASP A 110 -5.24 -5.22 -3.95
C ASP A 110 -6.73 -5.57 -4.13
N ASP A 111 -7.53 -4.67 -4.71
CA ASP A 111 -8.88 -4.96 -5.19
C ASP A 111 -8.82 -5.88 -6.40
N SER A 112 -8.02 -5.57 -7.44
CA SER A 112 -7.89 -6.41 -8.62
C SER A 112 -7.33 -7.82 -8.34
N LEU A 113 -6.51 -7.99 -7.30
CA LEU A 113 -5.95 -9.30 -6.93
C LEU A 113 -6.97 -10.25 -6.28
N VAL A 114 -8.05 -9.69 -5.74
CA VAL A 114 -9.06 -10.43 -4.95
C VAL A 114 -10.45 -10.36 -5.57
N SER A 115 -10.76 -9.29 -6.28
CA SER A 115 -12.02 -9.07 -6.98
C SER A 115 -12.01 -9.78 -8.33
N HIS A 116 -13.11 -10.44 -8.66
CA HIS A 116 -13.39 -10.92 -10.02
C HIS A 116 -14.08 -9.84 -10.88
N SER A 117 -14.15 -8.60 -10.38
CA SER A 117 -14.73 -7.48 -11.12
C SER A 117 -13.93 -7.22 -12.40
N SER A 118 -14.64 -7.11 -13.52
CA SER A 118 -14.07 -6.61 -14.77
C SER A 118 -13.84 -5.10 -14.74
N VAL A 119 -14.43 -4.40 -13.77
CA VAL A 119 -14.33 -2.95 -13.60
C VAL A 119 -13.23 -2.63 -12.58
N PRO A 120 -12.23 -1.81 -12.94
CA PRO A 120 -11.17 -1.41 -12.01
C PRO A 120 -11.69 -0.41 -10.98
N LEU A 121 -11.03 -0.35 -9.82
CA LEU A 121 -11.26 0.70 -8.84
C LEU A 121 -11.02 2.08 -9.49
N PRO A 122 -12.00 3.01 -9.43
CA PRO A 122 -11.90 4.28 -10.15
C PRO A 122 -11.02 5.28 -9.38
N VAL A 123 -9.70 5.14 -9.50
CA VAL A 123 -8.70 5.97 -8.81
C VAL A 123 -8.97 7.46 -8.99
N ASP A 124 -9.20 7.92 -10.22
CA ASP A 124 -9.42 9.34 -10.50
C ASP A 124 -10.71 9.89 -9.87
N ALA A 125 -11.76 9.07 -9.76
CA ALA A 125 -13.00 9.47 -9.09
C ALA A 125 -12.80 9.65 -7.58
N PHE A 126 -11.93 8.84 -6.95
CA PHE A 126 -11.58 8.99 -5.55
C PHE A 126 -10.65 10.18 -5.28
N ILE A 127 -9.76 10.49 -6.22
CA ILE A 127 -8.98 11.75 -6.18
C ILE A 127 -9.92 12.96 -6.25
N ALA A 128 -10.82 13.00 -7.24
CA ALA A 128 -11.79 14.09 -7.35
C ALA A 128 -12.66 14.24 -6.07
N ARG A 129 -13.06 13.12 -5.46
CA ARG A 129 -13.79 13.14 -4.18
C ARG A 129 -12.94 13.72 -3.03
N LEU A 130 -11.63 13.48 -3.02
CA LEU A 130 -10.72 14.04 -2.03
C LEU A 130 -10.51 15.54 -2.29
N ASP A 131 -10.41 15.96 -3.55
CA ASP A 131 -10.37 17.37 -3.94
C ASP A 131 -11.67 18.09 -3.53
N ASP A 132 -12.83 17.49 -3.74
CA ASP A 132 -14.13 18.02 -3.28
C ASP A 132 -14.18 18.15 -1.75
N LEU A 133 -13.61 17.18 -1.03
CA LEU A 133 -13.52 17.23 0.43
C LEU A 133 -12.62 18.39 0.89
N SER A 134 -11.48 18.59 0.25
CA SER A 134 -10.51 19.64 0.58
C SER A 134 -11.02 21.03 0.20
N THR A 135 -11.57 21.20 -0.99
CA THR A 135 -12.18 22.46 -1.44
C THR A 135 -13.42 22.81 -0.62
N GLY A 136 -14.17 21.80 -0.14
CA GLY A 136 -15.28 21.98 0.80
C GLY A 136 -14.87 22.56 2.16
N PHE A 137 -13.62 22.39 2.58
CA PHE A 137 -13.08 23.05 3.79
C PHE A 137 -12.87 24.54 3.54
N CYS A 138 -12.38 24.90 2.35
CA CYS A 138 -12.18 26.29 1.92
C CYS A 138 -13.51 27.01 1.62
N ALA A 139 -14.62 26.29 1.50
CA ALA A 139 -15.94 26.87 1.22
C ALA A 139 -16.56 27.56 2.45
N GLY A 140 -17.34 28.63 2.19
CA GLY A 140 -17.85 29.56 3.21
C GLY A 140 -18.57 28.88 4.37
N GLY A 141 -18.06 29.11 5.58
CA GLY A 141 -18.61 28.61 6.86
C GLY A 141 -17.72 27.59 7.58
N ASN A 142 -16.81 26.90 6.87
CA ASN A 142 -15.90 25.92 7.47
C ASN A 142 -14.47 26.44 7.66
N PHE A 143 -14.12 27.53 6.99
CA PHE A 143 -12.79 28.13 7.05
C PHE A 143 -12.70 29.15 8.20
N PRO A 144 -11.58 29.22 8.93
CA PRO A 144 -11.43 30.18 10.02
C PRO A 144 -11.43 31.64 9.54
N PRO A 145 -11.72 32.61 10.43
CA PRO A 145 -11.63 34.03 10.13
C PRO A 145 -10.23 34.45 9.63
N HIS A 146 -10.17 35.54 8.86
CA HIS A 146 -8.89 36.09 8.39
C HIS A 146 -7.94 36.38 9.55
N ARG A 147 -6.66 35.96 9.40
CA ARG A 147 -5.59 36.09 10.41
C ARG A 147 -5.86 35.37 11.73
N ALA A 148 -6.67 34.31 11.72
CA ALA A 148 -6.78 33.43 12.87
C ALA A 148 -5.40 32.83 13.23
N PRO A 149 -5.07 32.68 14.52
CA PRO A 149 -3.82 32.03 14.91
C PRO A 149 -3.84 30.55 14.51
N PRO A 150 -2.67 29.90 14.33
CA PRO A 150 -2.57 28.52 13.87
C PRO A 150 -3.43 27.53 14.67
N ASP A 151 -3.49 27.69 16.00
CA ASP A 151 -4.27 26.81 16.88
C ASP A 151 -5.78 26.86 16.56
N VAL A 152 -6.30 28.04 16.22
CA VAL A 152 -7.70 28.21 15.81
C VAL A 152 -7.91 27.62 14.41
N PHE A 153 -6.96 27.76 13.50
CA PHE A 153 -7.03 27.11 12.19
C PHE A 153 -7.17 25.59 12.32
N PHE A 154 -6.33 24.96 13.16
CA PHE A 154 -6.38 23.51 13.37
C PHE A 154 -7.66 23.05 14.08
N ASP A 155 -8.19 23.83 15.02
CA ASP A 155 -9.50 23.56 15.65
C ASP A 155 -10.64 23.55 14.61
N TYR A 156 -10.62 24.47 13.64
CA TYR A 156 -11.59 24.48 12.53
C TYR A 156 -11.42 23.26 11.62
N LEU A 157 -10.19 22.89 11.27
CA LEU A 157 -9.92 21.72 10.45
C LEU A 157 -10.33 20.41 11.15
N ASP A 158 -10.03 20.29 12.45
CA ASP A 158 -10.41 19.14 13.27
C ASP A 158 -11.93 19.01 13.38
N ARG A 159 -12.64 20.12 13.63
CA ARG A 159 -14.12 20.14 13.61
C ARG A 159 -14.66 19.79 12.23
N TYR A 160 -14.09 20.34 11.17
CA TYR A 160 -14.51 20.03 9.80
C TYR A 160 -14.39 18.54 9.50
N LEU A 161 -13.21 17.95 9.72
CA LEU A 161 -12.95 16.57 9.34
C LEU A 161 -13.68 15.58 10.25
N TYR A 162 -13.54 15.74 11.57
CA TYR A 162 -13.98 14.73 12.54
C TYR A 162 -15.42 14.93 13.01
N VAL A 163 -15.91 16.18 13.07
CA VAL A 163 -17.28 16.48 13.53
C VAL A 163 -18.22 16.65 12.34
N HIS A 164 -17.96 17.60 11.45
CA HIS A 164 -18.86 17.92 10.33
C HIS A 164 -18.88 16.84 9.25
N LYS A 165 -17.71 16.32 8.85
CA LYS A 165 -17.59 15.24 7.87
C LYS A 165 -17.62 13.84 8.51
N GLY A 166 -17.55 13.78 9.84
CA GLY A 166 -17.78 12.57 10.62
C GLY A 166 -16.72 11.48 10.46
N PHE A 167 -15.49 11.83 10.06
CA PHE A 167 -14.41 10.86 9.95
C PHE A 167 -14.02 10.32 11.34
N ARG A 168 -13.80 9.01 11.43
CA ARG A 168 -13.47 8.32 12.69
C ARG A 168 -12.29 7.38 12.48
N ARG A 169 -11.45 7.28 13.52
CA ARG A 169 -10.40 6.26 13.55
C ARG A 169 -11.01 4.91 13.86
N THR A 170 -10.53 3.88 13.17
CA THR A 170 -10.85 2.49 13.45
C THR A 170 -9.56 1.70 13.52
N ASN A 171 -9.49 0.76 14.45
CA ASN A 171 -8.30 -0.06 14.62
C ASN A 171 -8.19 -1.00 13.41
N GLY A 172 -7.04 -1.02 12.75
CA GLY A 172 -6.83 -1.78 11.51
C GLY A 172 -7.09 -3.28 11.63
N VAL A 173 -7.02 -3.83 12.85
CA VAL A 173 -7.28 -5.24 13.16
C VAL A 173 -8.78 -5.58 13.15
N SER A 174 -9.68 -4.60 13.36
CA SER A 174 -11.13 -4.84 13.42
C SER A 174 -11.83 -4.70 12.06
N ASP A 175 -11.36 -3.79 11.20
CA ASP A 175 -11.89 -3.63 9.83
C ASP A 175 -10.74 -3.32 8.87
N VAL A 176 -10.41 -4.30 8.04
CA VAL A 176 -9.32 -4.20 7.05
C VAL A 176 -9.62 -3.19 5.96
N ARG A 177 -10.89 -2.87 5.71
CA ARG A 177 -11.27 -1.82 4.76
C ARG A 177 -10.77 -0.46 5.22
N ALA A 178 -10.64 -0.24 6.53
CA ALA A 178 -10.11 1.01 7.08
C ALA A 178 -8.64 1.26 6.70
N LEU A 179 -7.92 0.24 6.20
CA LEU A 179 -6.54 0.36 5.74
C LEU A 179 -6.41 0.98 4.33
N TYR A 180 -7.52 1.13 3.59
CA TYR A 180 -7.51 1.65 2.23
C TYR A 180 -8.21 3.00 2.12
N LEU A 181 -7.61 3.91 1.35
CA LEU A 181 -8.09 5.29 1.21
C LEU A 181 -9.51 5.38 0.62
N HIS A 182 -9.79 4.62 -0.45
CA HIS A 182 -11.11 4.63 -1.09
C HIS A 182 -12.23 4.23 -0.11
N SER A 183 -11.95 3.23 0.74
CA SER A 183 -12.87 2.76 1.76
C SER A 183 -13.04 3.83 2.84
N ALA A 184 -11.96 4.43 3.36
CA ALA A 184 -12.05 5.52 4.33
C ALA A 184 -12.88 6.72 3.82
N LEU A 185 -12.73 7.10 2.55
CA LEU A 185 -13.51 8.19 1.94
C LEU A 185 -15.01 7.88 1.82
N THR A 186 -15.38 6.61 1.64
CA THR A 186 -16.78 6.17 1.54
C THR A 186 -17.41 5.95 2.91
N SER A 187 -16.75 5.21 3.80
CA SER A 187 -17.27 4.81 5.10
C SER A 187 -17.09 5.86 6.19
N ARG A 188 -16.23 6.87 5.94
CA ARG A 188 -15.78 7.83 6.95
C ARG A 188 -15.12 7.17 8.16
N SER A 189 -14.57 5.97 7.95
CA SER A 189 -13.85 5.18 8.95
C SER A 189 -12.54 4.71 8.36
N GLY A 190 -11.42 5.10 8.97
CA GLY A 190 -10.08 4.84 8.45
C GLY A 190 -9.05 4.59 9.55
N SER A 191 -7.91 4.01 9.17
CA SER A 191 -6.74 3.93 10.04
C SER A 191 -6.14 5.32 10.29
N ALA A 192 -5.26 5.44 11.29
CA ALA A 192 -4.53 6.69 11.54
C ALA A 192 -3.77 7.17 10.29
N LEU A 193 -3.20 6.25 9.50
CA LEU A 193 -2.48 6.55 8.26
C LEU A 193 -3.40 7.14 7.21
N MET A 194 -4.58 6.54 6.99
CA MET A 194 -5.55 7.05 6.01
C MET A 194 -6.10 8.41 6.43
N LEU A 195 -6.38 8.60 7.71
CA LEU A 195 -6.84 9.89 8.23
C LEU A 195 -5.76 10.96 8.14
N ALA A 196 -4.49 10.64 8.42
CA ALA A 196 -3.38 11.57 8.29
C ALA A 196 -3.18 12.00 6.83
N LEU A 197 -3.30 11.05 5.90
CA LEU A 197 -3.25 11.33 4.47
C LEU A 197 -4.38 12.29 4.05
N ILE A 198 -5.63 12.01 4.43
CA ILE A 198 -6.77 12.90 4.15
C ILE A 198 -6.55 14.30 4.75
N TYR A 199 -6.10 14.36 6.00
CA TYR A 199 -5.79 15.61 6.69
C TYR A 199 -4.73 16.41 5.92
N SER A 200 -3.69 15.73 5.43
CA SER A 200 -2.62 16.35 4.65
C SER A 200 -3.08 16.93 3.33
N GLU A 201 -4.01 16.27 2.62
CA GLU A 201 -4.54 16.78 1.36
C GLU A 201 -5.36 18.06 1.55
N ILE A 202 -6.07 18.20 2.67
CA ILE A 202 -6.76 19.44 3.01
C ILE A 202 -5.74 20.56 3.25
N ILE A 203 -4.70 20.32 4.05
CA ILE A 203 -3.63 21.32 4.29
C ILE A 203 -2.95 21.73 2.98
N LYS A 204 -2.59 20.75 2.13
CA LYS A 204 -1.96 21.02 0.82
C LYS A 204 -2.85 21.89 -0.04
N THR A 205 -4.15 21.61 -0.09
CA THR A 205 -5.12 22.41 -0.86
C THR A 205 -5.17 23.85 -0.36
N VAL A 206 -5.25 24.06 0.97
CA VAL A 206 -5.25 25.40 1.58
C VAL A 206 -3.95 26.14 1.25
N ARG A 207 -2.81 25.45 1.28
CA ARG A 207 -1.51 26.02 0.91
C ARG A 207 -1.44 26.40 -0.58
N ILE A 208 -1.94 25.54 -1.47
CA ILE A 208 -2.00 25.80 -2.92
C ILE A 208 -2.86 27.04 -3.22
N TYR A 209 -3.94 27.25 -2.45
CA TYR A 209 -4.78 28.46 -2.57
C TYR A 209 -4.17 29.71 -1.94
N GLY A 210 -2.97 29.62 -1.33
CA GLY A 210 -2.32 30.75 -0.69
C GLY A 210 -3.03 31.22 0.58
N LEU A 211 -3.82 30.34 1.22
CA LEU A 211 -4.62 30.64 2.41
C LEU A 211 -3.92 30.21 3.72
N LEU A 212 -2.69 29.68 3.62
CA LEU A 212 -1.87 29.27 4.76
C LEU A 212 -0.64 30.17 4.85
N ASP A 213 -0.50 30.91 5.95
CA ASP A 213 0.57 31.87 6.21
C ASP A 213 1.61 31.36 7.23
N PHE A 214 1.53 30.09 7.62
CA PHE A 214 2.45 29.41 8.53
C PHE A 214 2.82 28.00 8.06
N ASP A 215 3.87 27.44 8.66
CA ASP A 215 4.38 26.11 8.34
C ASP A 215 3.63 25.04 9.13
N ALA A 216 2.54 24.53 8.55
CA ALA A 216 1.79 23.41 9.12
C ALA A 216 2.53 22.07 8.96
N GLU A 217 2.56 21.30 10.04
CA GLU A 217 2.94 19.88 10.09
C GLU A 217 1.80 19.05 10.67
N ILE A 218 1.90 17.72 10.53
CA ILE A 218 0.91 16.77 11.04
C ILE A 218 1.56 15.91 12.10
N PHE A 219 0.99 15.96 13.30
CA PHE A 219 1.30 15.06 14.39
C PHE A 219 0.59 13.72 14.14
N PHE A 220 1.37 12.67 14.00
CA PHE A 220 0.88 11.31 13.86
C PHE A 220 0.71 10.64 15.24
N PRO A 221 -0.49 10.15 15.59
CA PRO A 221 -0.75 9.55 16.90
C PRO A 221 -0.12 8.16 17.00
N THR A 222 0.70 7.94 18.03
CA THR A 222 1.27 6.62 18.35
C THR A 222 0.37 5.77 19.23
N ASP A 223 -0.65 6.37 19.85
CA ASP A 223 -1.62 5.66 20.68
C ASP A 223 -2.72 5.00 19.83
N LEU A 224 -3.54 4.16 20.46
CA LEU A 224 -4.57 3.37 19.77
C LEU A 224 -5.78 4.20 19.29
N ASN A 225 -6.08 5.32 19.96
CA ASN A 225 -7.34 6.05 19.76
C ASN A 225 -7.15 7.48 19.24
N GLY A 226 -5.93 8.00 19.26
CA GLY A 226 -5.60 9.36 18.88
C GLY A 226 -5.93 9.63 17.43
N LEU A 227 -6.27 10.89 17.15
CA LEU A 227 -6.53 11.35 15.80
C LEU A 227 -5.30 12.11 15.29
N PRO A 228 -4.97 12.01 14.00
CA PRO A 228 -4.02 12.92 13.37
C PRO A 228 -4.45 14.37 13.57
N ARG A 229 -3.51 15.23 13.97
CA ARG A 229 -3.78 16.65 14.19
C ARG A 229 -2.70 17.50 13.56
N GLY A 230 -3.09 18.64 13.04
CA GLY A 230 -2.14 19.62 12.58
C GLY A 230 -1.57 20.42 13.75
N TYR A 231 -0.33 20.87 13.59
CA TYR A 231 0.29 21.81 14.51
C TYR A 231 1.27 22.72 13.74
N ASP A 232 1.61 23.84 14.36
CA ASP A 232 2.55 24.81 13.80
C ASP A 232 4.00 24.38 14.07
N LYS A 233 4.78 24.23 12.99
CA LYS A 233 6.18 23.84 13.06
C LYS A 233 7.00 24.76 13.95
N GLN A 234 6.70 26.06 14.01
CA GLN A 234 7.47 26.99 14.85
C GLN A 234 7.31 26.71 16.35
N LYS A 235 6.25 25.98 16.73
CA LYS A 235 6.00 25.55 18.11
C LYS A 235 6.54 24.15 18.40
N SER A 236 7.18 23.48 17.45
CA SER A 236 7.73 22.14 17.64
C SER A 236 8.80 22.17 18.74
N LYS A 237 8.62 21.36 19.78
CA LYS A 237 9.69 21.05 20.72
C LYS A 237 10.58 19.97 20.11
N SER A 238 11.83 19.89 20.52
CA SER A 238 12.76 18.82 20.09
C SER A 238 12.24 17.39 20.36
N GLY A 239 11.21 17.22 21.20
CA GLY A 239 10.53 15.94 21.42
C GLY A 239 9.38 15.61 20.46
N ASP A 240 8.99 16.52 19.57
CA ASP A 240 7.85 16.33 18.65
C ASP A 240 8.27 15.70 17.30
N GLU A 241 9.57 15.77 16.96
CA GLU A 241 10.16 15.17 15.75
C GLU A 241 9.78 13.69 15.49
N PRO A 242 9.75 12.76 16.47
CA PRO A 242 9.37 11.37 16.20
C PRO A 242 7.90 11.18 15.79
N HIS A 243 7.05 12.19 15.94
CA HIS A 243 5.63 12.13 15.57
C HIS A 243 5.35 12.74 14.18
N ILE A 244 6.37 13.29 13.52
CA ILE A 244 6.23 13.83 12.17
C ILE A 244 6.38 12.70 11.16
N ILE A 245 5.31 12.44 10.43
CA ILE A 245 5.34 11.46 9.34
C ILE A 245 5.81 12.12 8.03
N THR A 246 6.77 11.49 7.37
CA THR A 246 7.34 11.93 6.09
C THR A 246 6.64 11.25 4.93
N SER A 247 6.85 11.77 3.72
CA SER A 247 6.24 11.21 2.50
C SER A 247 6.62 9.74 2.28
N LYS A 248 7.90 9.38 2.44
CA LYS A 248 8.35 7.99 2.32
C LYS A 248 7.88 7.15 3.51
N SER A 249 7.97 7.65 4.74
CA SER A 249 7.56 6.86 5.91
C SER A 249 6.06 6.57 5.92
N LEU A 250 5.20 7.49 5.43
CA LEU A 250 3.77 7.20 5.26
C LEU A 250 3.53 6.00 4.35
N LEU A 251 4.14 5.97 3.16
CA LEU A 251 3.95 4.86 2.22
C LEU A 251 4.52 3.55 2.78
N VAL A 252 5.67 3.61 3.43
CA VAL A 252 6.27 2.47 4.12
C VAL A 252 5.33 1.92 5.19
N GLU A 253 4.79 2.78 6.06
CA GLU A 253 3.89 2.34 7.15
C GLU A 253 2.57 1.78 6.61
N ILE A 254 2.02 2.35 5.53
CA ILE A 254 0.86 1.77 4.83
C ILE A 254 1.19 0.35 4.37
N LEU A 255 2.30 0.17 3.66
CA LEU A 255 2.67 -1.14 3.11
C LEU A 255 3.09 -2.14 4.19
N LYS A 256 3.79 -1.73 5.24
CA LYS A 256 4.11 -2.57 6.41
C LYS A 256 2.84 -3.00 7.13
N THR A 257 1.85 -2.12 7.26
CA THR A 257 0.54 -2.46 7.83
C THR A 257 -0.19 -3.49 6.97
N LEU A 258 -0.17 -3.34 5.64
CA LEU A 258 -0.78 -4.32 4.74
C LEU A 258 -0.01 -5.66 4.76
N LYS A 259 1.33 -5.62 4.72
CA LYS A 259 2.20 -6.80 4.81
C LYS A 259 1.92 -7.58 6.09
N THR A 260 1.88 -6.93 7.25
CA THR A 260 1.58 -7.58 8.54
C THR A 260 0.17 -8.14 8.58
N THR A 261 -0.82 -7.36 8.11
CA THR A 261 -2.24 -7.75 8.10
C THR A 261 -2.49 -8.98 7.23
N PHE A 262 -1.88 -9.04 6.05
CA PHE A 262 -2.09 -10.12 5.08
C PHE A 262 -1.04 -11.24 5.16
N TRP A 263 -0.04 -11.13 6.05
CA TRP A 263 0.99 -12.16 6.19
C TRP A 263 0.35 -13.52 6.51
N PRO A 264 0.62 -14.60 5.76
CA PRO A 264 -0.02 -15.90 6.02
C PRO A 264 0.44 -16.61 7.30
N PHE A 265 1.63 -16.29 7.82
CA PHE A 265 2.29 -17.04 8.89
C PHE A 265 2.29 -16.23 10.21
N GLN A 266 1.16 -16.19 10.91
CA GLN A 266 0.94 -15.33 12.09
C GLN A 266 0.93 -16.07 13.44
N SER A 267 1.33 -17.35 13.50
CA SER A 267 1.20 -18.19 14.71
C SER A 267 1.89 -17.66 15.96
N ASN A 268 3.02 -16.97 15.81
CA ASN A 268 3.80 -16.51 16.95
C ASN A 268 4.05 -15.00 16.90
N GLN A 269 3.38 -14.27 17.79
CA GLN A 269 3.53 -12.82 17.95
C GLN A 269 4.89 -12.41 18.53
N SER A 270 5.64 -13.34 19.14
CA SER A 270 6.98 -13.06 19.69
C SER A 270 8.11 -13.19 18.67
N ARG A 271 7.78 -13.55 17.42
CA ARG A 271 8.73 -13.77 16.33
C ARG A 271 8.46 -12.77 15.22
N SER A 272 9.49 -12.46 14.43
CA SER A 272 9.31 -11.67 13.22
C SER A 272 8.50 -12.45 12.17
N LEU A 273 7.90 -11.71 11.23
CA LEU A 273 7.14 -12.29 10.12
C LEU A 273 7.99 -13.31 9.34
N PHE A 274 9.26 -13.00 9.11
CA PHE A 274 10.22 -13.90 8.48
C PHE A 274 10.41 -15.19 9.25
N LEU A 275 10.69 -15.11 10.56
CA LEU A 275 10.90 -16.30 11.38
C LEU A 275 9.66 -17.20 11.43
N ASN A 276 8.47 -16.62 11.37
CA ASN A 276 7.24 -17.41 11.27
C ASN A 276 7.15 -18.13 9.92
N ALA A 277 7.43 -17.43 8.82
CA ALA A 277 7.45 -18.05 7.50
C ALA A 277 8.55 -19.12 7.35
N ALA A 278 9.74 -18.88 7.91
CA ALA A 278 10.84 -19.82 7.93
C ALA A 278 10.53 -21.04 8.80
N ALA A 279 9.89 -20.84 9.96
CA ALA A 279 9.46 -21.95 10.82
C ALA A 279 8.44 -22.84 10.10
N ALA A 280 7.50 -22.26 9.35
CA ALA A 280 6.52 -23.01 8.55
C ALA A 280 7.19 -23.95 7.53
N ASN A 281 8.43 -23.68 7.10
CA ASN A 281 9.19 -24.56 6.21
C ASN A 281 9.57 -25.90 6.87
N ASN A 282 9.84 -25.88 8.19
CA ASN A 282 10.39 -27.02 8.92
C ASN A 282 9.33 -28.06 9.31
N TYR A 283 8.05 -27.74 9.14
CA TYR A 283 6.92 -28.61 9.49
C TYR A 283 6.24 -29.14 8.22
N GLY A 284 6.93 -30.00 7.48
CA GLY A 284 6.31 -30.84 6.45
C GLY A 284 5.49 -31.98 7.07
N PRO A 285 4.59 -32.63 6.31
CA PRO A 285 3.90 -33.83 6.78
C PRO A 285 4.93 -34.95 6.97
N GLY A 286 5.39 -35.17 8.20
CA GLY A 286 6.32 -36.26 8.53
C GLY A 286 7.26 -36.04 9.71
N THR A 287 7.51 -34.82 10.17
CA THR A 287 8.51 -34.58 11.24
C THR A 287 7.90 -34.68 12.65
N LEU A 288 7.56 -35.90 13.07
CA LEU A 288 7.18 -36.22 14.45
C LEU A 288 8.42 -36.65 15.24
N GLY A 289 9.07 -35.72 15.93
CA GLY A 289 10.22 -36.04 16.78
C GLY A 289 10.51 -34.99 17.84
N GLY A 290 10.00 -35.21 19.08
CA GLY A 290 10.47 -34.54 20.30
C GLY A 290 9.36 -33.90 21.13
N ASN A 291 9.29 -34.14 22.44
CA ASN A 291 8.14 -33.74 23.27
C ASN A 291 7.91 -32.23 23.44
N GLN A 292 8.87 -31.36 23.10
CA GLN A 292 8.66 -29.90 22.98
C GLN A 292 8.05 -29.48 21.63
N THR A 293 8.03 -30.37 20.64
CA THR A 293 7.49 -30.13 19.30
C THR A 293 5.98 -30.26 19.24
N ARG A 294 5.27 -30.79 20.25
CA ARG A 294 3.80 -30.99 20.16
C ARG A 294 2.98 -29.71 20.09
N SER A 295 3.32 -28.67 20.85
CA SER A 295 2.60 -27.38 20.81
C SER A 295 2.94 -26.56 19.55
N LEU A 296 4.22 -26.55 19.15
CA LEU A 296 4.70 -25.90 17.94
C LEU A 296 4.23 -26.64 16.66
N SER A 297 4.19 -27.97 16.68
CA SER A 297 3.66 -28.82 15.60
C SER A 297 2.15 -28.64 15.44
N LEU A 298 1.40 -28.47 16.53
CA LEU A 298 -0.03 -28.16 16.46
C LEU A 298 -0.24 -26.77 15.84
N SER A 299 0.53 -25.76 16.26
CA SER A 299 0.47 -24.42 15.68
C SER A 299 0.82 -24.40 14.20
N ALA A 300 1.89 -25.09 13.79
CA ALA A 300 2.32 -25.19 12.41
C ALA A 300 1.36 -26.05 11.53
N ALA A 301 0.75 -27.09 12.09
CA ALA A 301 -0.29 -27.86 11.41
C ALA A 301 -1.57 -27.03 11.23
N ILE A 302 -1.93 -26.20 12.22
CA ILE A 302 -3.02 -25.22 12.10
C ILE A 302 -2.68 -24.18 11.03
N GLU A 303 -1.44 -23.71 10.95
CA GLU A 303 -1.01 -22.76 9.91
C GLU A 303 -0.99 -23.38 8.51
N MET A 304 -0.48 -24.59 8.36
CA MET A 304 -0.50 -25.28 7.08
C MET A 304 -1.95 -25.58 6.66
N ALA A 305 -2.81 -25.99 7.60
CA ALA A 305 -4.24 -26.16 7.34
C ALA A 305 -4.92 -24.82 7.04
N ALA A 306 -4.53 -23.72 7.68
CA ALA A 306 -5.04 -22.37 7.42
C ALA A 306 -4.60 -21.86 6.04
N ALA A 307 -3.33 -22.02 5.67
CA ALA A 307 -2.79 -21.66 4.37
C ALA A 307 -3.43 -22.51 3.26
N LYS A 308 -3.58 -23.83 3.47
CA LYS A 308 -4.30 -24.73 2.54
C LYS A 308 -5.79 -24.39 2.45
N ALA A 309 -6.45 -24.06 3.57
CA ALA A 309 -7.85 -23.65 3.58
C ALA A 309 -8.03 -22.27 2.93
N ALA A 310 -7.06 -21.36 3.10
CA ALA A 310 -7.04 -20.07 2.45
C ALA A 310 -6.86 -20.24 0.94
N GLN A 311 -5.93 -21.09 0.52
CA GLN A 311 -5.74 -21.50 -0.87
C GLN A 311 -7.01 -22.11 -1.45
N HIS A 312 -7.59 -23.13 -0.81
CA HIS A 312 -8.84 -23.77 -1.27
C HIS A 312 -10.01 -22.78 -1.39
N ARG A 313 -10.08 -21.78 -0.49
CA ARG A 313 -11.09 -20.72 -0.55
C ARG A 313 -10.82 -19.74 -1.70
N LEU A 314 -9.58 -19.26 -1.85
CA LEU A 314 -9.16 -18.42 -2.99
C LEU A 314 -9.44 -19.10 -4.33
N MET A 315 -9.19 -20.40 -4.43
CA MET A 315 -9.45 -21.21 -5.63
C MET A 315 -10.93 -21.36 -5.97
N ARG A 316 -11.82 -21.25 -4.98
CA ARG A 316 -13.29 -21.29 -5.17
C ARG A 316 -13.93 -19.90 -5.22
N GLY A 317 -13.15 -18.82 -5.25
CA GLY A 317 -13.66 -17.46 -5.14
C GLY A 317 -14.31 -17.16 -3.79
N VAL A 318 -14.08 -18.01 -2.79
CA VAL A 318 -14.54 -17.81 -1.41
C VAL A 318 -13.51 -16.93 -0.71
N TRP A 319 -13.96 -15.77 -0.24
CA TRP A 319 -13.09 -14.80 0.40
C TRP A 319 -12.60 -15.36 1.74
N THR A 320 -11.28 -15.27 2.00
CA THR A 320 -10.73 -15.60 3.30
C THR A 320 -10.88 -14.41 4.23
N ASN A 321 -11.30 -14.67 5.47
CA ASN A 321 -11.15 -13.68 6.52
C ASN A 321 -9.65 -13.44 6.74
N VAL A 322 -9.26 -12.18 6.93
CA VAL A 322 -7.87 -11.72 7.17
C VAL A 322 -7.15 -12.51 8.27
N ARG A 323 -7.89 -13.15 9.17
CA ARG A 323 -7.37 -14.04 10.23
C ARG A 323 -6.49 -15.19 9.73
N PHE A 324 -6.47 -15.51 8.44
CA PHE A 324 -5.62 -16.57 7.87
C PHE A 324 -4.59 -16.07 6.84
N GLY A 325 -4.47 -14.75 6.69
CA GLY A 325 -3.61 -14.09 5.69
C GLY A 325 -4.08 -14.25 4.24
N ASP A 326 -3.36 -13.58 3.34
CA ASP A 326 -3.60 -13.53 1.91
C ASP A 326 -2.26 -13.45 1.17
N MET A 327 -1.84 -14.57 0.56
CA MET A 327 -0.54 -14.67 -0.11
C MET A 327 -0.37 -13.66 -1.25
N ARG A 328 -1.43 -13.35 -2.01
CA ARG A 328 -1.36 -12.40 -3.14
C ARG A 328 -1.07 -10.99 -2.64
N ARG A 329 -1.82 -10.55 -1.63
CA ARG A 329 -1.64 -9.22 -1.04
C ARG A 329 -0.35 -9.10 -0.24
N ALA A 330 0.09 -10.18 0.43
CA ALA A 330 1.38 -10.21 1.12
C ALA A 330 2.55 -10.07 0.14
N LEU A 331 2.53 -10.82 -0.99
CA LEU A 331 3.49 -10.67 -2.07
C LEU A 331 3.45 -9.25 -2.64
N ALA A 332 2.26 -8.73 -2.97
CA ALA A 332 2.11 -7.40 -3.54
C ALA A 332 2.65 -6.30 -2.61
N ALA A 333 2.39 -6.40 -1.30
CA ALA A 333 2.92 -5.48 -0.31
C ALA A 333 4.46 -5.54 -0.24
N CYS A 334 5.06 -6.73 -0.24
CA CYS A 334 6.51 -6.89 -0.24
C CYS A 334 7.15 -6.33 -1.51
N GLU A 335 6.59 -6.61 -2.68
CA GLU A 335 7.10 -6.09 -3.94
C GLU A 335 7.03 -4.55 -4.00
N ARG A 336 5.97 -3.94 -3.49
CA ARG A 336 5.86 -2.47 -3.38
C ARG A 336 6.86 -1.87 -2.37
N LEU A 337 7.16 -2.58 -1.29
CA LEU A 337 8.21 -2.18 -0.34
C LEU A 337 9.61 -2.24 -0.99
N ILE A 338 9.87 -3.26 -1.79
CA ILE A 338 11.10 -3.37 -2.60
C ILE A 338 11.20 -2.20 -3.59
N LEU A 339 10.10 -1.83 -4.25
CA LEU A 339 10.07 -0.64 -5.14
C LEU A 339 10.37 0.67 -4.40
N LEU A 340 9.99 0.79 -3.11
CA LEU A 340 10.32 1.95 -2.28
C LEU A 340 11.77 1.98 -1.80
N GLN A 341 12.52 0.87 -1.93
CA GLN A 341 13.90 0.71 -1.47
C GLN A 341 14.07 1.27 -0.04
N HIS A 342 13.26 0.77 0.90
CA HIS A 342 13.27 1.27 2.27
C HIS A 342 14.21 0.48 3.17
N ASP A 343 14.09 -0.85 3.17
CA ASP A 343 14.78 -1.73 4.12
C ASP A 343 15.21 -3.03 3.40
N PRO A 344 16.49 -3.45 3.47
CA PRO A 344 16.92 -4.71 2.88
C PRO A 344 16.15 -5.93 3.40
N HIS A 345 15.62 -5.90 4.63
CA HIS A 345 14.85 -7.02 5.18
C HIS A 345 13.59 -7.34 4.37
N ASP A 346 13.06 -6.38 3.59
CA ASP A 346 11.94 -6.63 2.69
C ASP A 346 12.29 -7.63 1.57
N LEU A 347 13.56 -7.72 1.16
CA LEU A 347 14.05 -8.70 0.18
C LEU A 347 13.97 -10.12 0.74
N ARG A 348 14.42 -10.30 1.98
CA ARG A 348 14.37 -11.59 2.69
C ARG A 348 12.93 -12.05 2.93
N ASP A 349 12.08 -11.14 3.38
CA ASP A 349 10.68 -11.44 3.65
C ASP A 349 9.95 -11.82 2.35
N TYR A 350 10.23 -11.12 1.24
CA TYR A 350 9.73 -11.51 -0.08
C TYR A 350 10.24 -12.90 -0.50
N ALA A 351 11.54 -13.18 -0.32
CA ALA A 351 12.11 -14.49 -0.63
C ALA A 351 11.45 -15.63 0.15
N ALA A 352 11.08 -15.41 1.42
CA ALA A 352 10.33 -16.39 2.19
C ALA A 352 8.96 -16.68 1.58
N LEU A 353 8.23 -15.67 1.10
CA LEU A 353 6.96 -15.88 0.40
C LEU A 353 7.14 -16.59 -0.95
N LEU A 354 8.18 -16.24 -1.71
CA LEU A 354 8.52 -16.91 -2.98
C LEU A 354 8.81 -18.40 -2.79
N TYR A 355 9.54 -18.76 -1.73
CA TYR A 355 9.79 -20.15 -1.36
C TYR A 355 8.49 -20.94 -1.19
N HIS A 356 7.53 -20.39 -0.44
CA HIS A 356 6.22 -21.01 -0.20
C HIS A 356 5.37 -21.12 -1.47
N CYS A 357 5.61 -20.26 -2.45
CA CYS A 357 4.95 -20.30 -3.76
C CYS A 357 5.66 -21.23 -4.76
N GLY A 358 6.83 -21.78 -4.41
CA GLY A 358 7.63 -22.65 -5.26
C GLY A 358 8.53 -21.91 -6.28
N TYR A 359 8.71 -20.60 -6.15
CA TYR A 359 9.61 -19.80 -7.00
C TYR A 359 11.03 -19.84 -6.42
N TYR A 360 11.68 -21.01 -6.54
CA TYR A 360 12.97 -21.27 -5.89
C TYR A 360 14.13 -20.50 -6.49
N GLU A 361 14.16 -20.28 -7.81
CA GLU A 361 15.20 -19.49 -8.47
C GLU A 361 15.15 -18.02 -8.02
N GLU A 362 13.96 -17.43 -8.04
CA GLU A 362 13.75 -16.06 -7.59
C GLU A 362 13.93 -15.92 -6.08
N CYS A 363 13.52 -16.92 -5.30
CA CYS A 363 13.81 -16.98 -3.87
C CYS A 363 15.33 -16.90 -3.61
N LEU A 364 16.12 -17.73 -4.30
CA LEU A 364 17.58 -17.72 -4.14
C LEU A 364 18.17 -16.36 -4.54
N HIS A 365 17.73 -15.80 -5.66
CA HIS A 365 18.15 -14.48 -6.11
C HIS A 365 17.94 -13.40 -5.03
N TYR A 366 16.73 -13.30 -4.47
CA TYR A 366 16.43 -12.30 -3.45
C TYR A 366 17.14 -12.53 -2.11
N LEU A 367 17.41 -13.78 -1.72
CA LEU A 367 18.26 -14.08 -0.56
C LEU A 367 19.70 -13.62 -0.79
N SER A 368 20.25 -13.81 -1.99
CA SER A 368 21.57 -13.29 -2.34
C SER A 368 21.60 -11.77 -2.34
N SER A 369 20.61 -11.10 -2.92
CA SER A 369 20.50 -9.64 -2.87
C SER A 369 20.42 -9.09 -1.45
N TYR A 370 19.66 -9.75 -0.56
CA TYR A 370 19.61 -9.41 0.88
C TYR A 370 21.00 -9.51 1.53
N GLN A 371 21.71 -10.61 1.31
CA GLN A 371 23.04 -10.81 1.88
C GLN A 371 24.06 -9.78 1.39
N THR A 372 23.99 -9.40 0.11
CA THR A 372 24.82 -8.32 -0.43
C THR A 372 24.47 -6.97 0.20
N ALA A 373 23.18 -6.69 0.43
CA ALA A 373 22.73 -5.42 1.00
C ALA A 373 23.07 -5.27 2.50
N VAL A 374 23.13 -6.37 3.24
CA VAL A 374 23.45 -6.39 4.69
C VAL A 374 24.93 -6.70 4.94
N ALA A 375 25.73 -6.92 3.89
CA ALA A 375 27.17 -7.21 4.01
C ALA A 375 27.92 -6.03 4.66
N GLY A 376 28.23 -6.15 5.96
CA GLY A 376 28.90 -5.13 6.77
C GLY A 376 28.13 -4.74 8.02
N ASP A 377 26.82 -5.02 8.09
CA ASP A 377 26.01 -4.82 9.30
C ASP A 377 26.20 -6.00 10.26
N SER A 378 26.86 -5.74 11.39
CA SER A 378 27.03 -6.73 12.45
C SER A 378 25.81 -6.70 13.38
N THR A 379 24.85 -7.60 13.17
CA THR A 379 23.71 -7.77 14.09
C THR A 379 24.16 -8.38 15.42
N SER A 380 24.10 -7.59 16.50
CA SER A 380 24.41 -8.03 17.87
C SER A 380 23.20 -8.55 18.65
N ASN A 381 21.98 -8.38 18.13
CA ASN A 381 20.75 -8.78 18.80
C ASN A 381 20.43 -10.26 18.59
N TRP A 382 19.99 -10.96 19.65
CA TRP A 382 19.60 -12.37 19.61
C TRP A 382 18.59 -12.69 18.50
N LEU A 383 17.60 -11.82 18.29
CA LEU A 383 16.60 -11.98 17.23
C LEU A 383 17.25 -11.91 15.84
N GLY A 384 18.20 -11.00 15.62
CA GLY A 384 18.94 -10.88 14.37
C GLY A 384 19.81 -12.10 14.08
N ILE A 385 20.43 -12.69 15.12
CA ILE A 385 21.20 -13.94 14.99
C ILE A 385 20.28 -15.09 14.53
N LEU A 386 19.10 -15.23 15.14
CA LEU A 386 18.12 -16.25 14.73
C LEU A 386 17.62 -16.04 13.30
N GLU A 387 17.40 -14.78 12.91
CA GLU A 387 17.01 -14.44 11.55
C GLU A 387 18.09 -14.78 10.52
N GLU A 388 19.35 -14.48 10.81
CA GLU A 388 20.46 -14.79 9.92
C GLU A 388 20.69 -16.30 9.79
N ASP A 389 20.56 -17.06 10.88
CA ASP A 389 20.58 -18.53 10.83
C ASP A 389 19.43 -19.09 9.98
N ALA A 390 18.23 -18.53 10.11
CA ALA A 390 17.07 -18.90 9.31
C ALA A 390 17.25 -18.55 7.81
N VAL A 391 17.90 -17.41 7.48
CA VAL A 391 18.28 -17.06 6.10
C VAL A 391 19.24 -18.10 5.52
N ASN A 392 20.29 -18.44 6.27
CA ASN A 392 21.29 -19.41 5.81
C ASN A 392 20.70 -20.81 5.64
N THR A 393 19.83 -21.23 6.56
CA THR A 393 19.08 -22.49 6.49
C THR A 393 18.17 -22.52 5.25
N LEU A 394 17.40 -21.45 5.02
CA LEU A 394 16.52 -21.36 3.86
C LEU A 394 17.31 -21.40 2.55
N ARG A 395 18.40 -20.64 2.46
CA ARG A 395 19.29 -20.63 1.31
C ARG A 395 19.87 -22.02 1.02
N ALA A 396 20.41 -22.69 2.03
CA ALA A 396 20.96 -24.04 1.88
C ALA A 396 19.90 -25.02 1.34
N ARG A 397 18.67 -24.94 1.86
CA ARG A 397 17.55 -25.76 1.41
C ARG A 397 17.16 -25.49 -0.04
N VAL A 398 17.05 -24.22 -0.43
CA VAL A 398 16.74 -23.83 -1.81
C VAL A 398 17.82 -24.32 -2.77
N THR A 399 19.10 -24.18 -2.40
CA THR A 399 20.22 -24.71 -3.21
C THR A 399 20.13 -26.22 -3.39
N LEU A 400 19.78 -26.97 -2.34
CA LEU A 400 19.57 -28.42 -2.46
C LEU A 400 18.41 -28.76 -3.41
N ILE A 401 17.28 -28.06 -3.31
CA ILE A 401 16.13 -28.25 -4.20
C ILE A 401 16.51 -27.99 -5.66
N LEU A 402 17.27 -26.92 -5.91
CA LEU A 402 17.71 -26.56 -7.27
C LEU A 402 18.79 -27.50 -7.82
N ALA A 403 19.57 -28.15 -6.94
CA ALA A 403 20.57 -29.14 -7.33
C ALA A 403 19.98 -30.53 -7.65
N GLU A 404 18.74 -30.81 -7.22
CA GLU A 404 18.05 -32.05 -7.60
C GLU A 404 17.58 -32.01 -9.05
N ASP A 405 18.10 -32.92 -9.88
CA ASP A 405 17.73 -33.07 -11.28
C ASP A 405 16.21 -33.24 -11.44
N GLY A 406 15.60 -32.37 -12.25
CA GLY A 406 14.16 -32.40 -12.56
C GLY A 406 13.29 -31.38 -11.83
N TRP A 407 13.82 -30.64 -10.85
CA TRP A 407 13.11 -29.51 -10.23
C TRP A 407 13.22 -28.23 -11.06
N SER A 408 14.37 -27.97 -11.68
CA SER A 408 14.59 -26.87 -12.64
C SER A 408 13.80 -27.03 -13.95
N ASN A 409 13.59 -28.28 -14.40
CA ASN A 409 12.84 -28.59 -15.62
C ASN A 409 11.31 -28.70 -15.42
N ARG A 410 10.83 -28.67 -14.18
CA ARG A 410 9.41 -28.43 -13.91
C ARG A 410 9.16 -26.94 -14.11
N ARG A 411 8.82 -26.52 -15.35
CA ARG A 411 7.98 -25.32 -15.57
C ARG A 411 6.95 -25.30 -14.45
N PRO A 412 6.75 -24.18 -13.71
CA PRO A 412 6.01 -24.16 -12.45
C PRO A 412 4.80 -25.06 -12.55
N ALA A 413 4.93 -26.28 -12.01
CA ALA A 413 4.14 -27.41 -12.45
C ALA A 413 2.71 -27.20 -11.96
N ALA A 414 1.83 -26.70 -12.83
CA ALA A 414 0.52 -26.15 -12.50
C ALA A 414 0.64 -25.09 -11.38
N SER A 415 0.56 -23.81 -11.75
CA SER A 415 0.80 -22.67 -10.87
C SER A 415 0.22 -22.89 -9.46
N TYR A 416 0.91 -22.36 -8.43
CA TYR A 416 0.33 -22.25 -7.07
C TYR A 416 -1.13 -21.74 -7.11
N TRP A 417 -1.46 -20.95 -8.14
CA TRP A 417 -2.76 -20.38 -8.45
C TRP A 417 -3.75 -21.27 -9.23
N THR A 418 -3.35 -22.41 -9.81
CA THR A 418 -4.20 -23.26 -10.68
C THR A 418 -4.34 -24.71 -10.23
N LYS A 419 -3.61 -25.17 -9.20
CA LYS A 419 -3.79 -26.52 -8.65
C LYS A 419 -5.16 -26.70 -7.97
N ASN A 420 -6.14 -27.11 -8.78
CA ASN A 420 -7.40 -27.74 -8.38
C ASN A 420 -7.26 -29.28 -8.16
N SER A 421 -6.03 -29.79 -8.11
CA SER A 421 -5.71 -31.21 -7.88
C SER A 421 -4.57 -31.25 -6.85
N GLU A 422 -4.74 -31.72 -5.63
CA GLU A 422 -5.18 -33.08 -5.29
C GLU A 422 -5.99 -33.15 -3.97
N PRO A 423 -6.68 -34.28 -3.75
CA PRO A 423 -7.75 -34.42 -2.78
C PRO A 423 -7.27 -34.83 -1.39
N TRP A 424 -8.12 -34.55 -0.40
CA TRP A 424 -8.11 -34.97 1.02
C TRP A 424 -7.11 -34.26 1.96
#